data_AF-A0A1S1LR93-F1
#
_entry.id   AF-A0A1S1LR93-F1
#
_cell.length_a   1.000
_cell.length_b   1.000
_cell.length_c   1.000
_cell.angle_alpha   90.00
_cell.angle_beta   90.00
_cell.angle_gamma   90.00
#
_symmetry.space_group_name_H-M   'P 1'
#
loop_
_entity.id
_entity.type
_entity.pdbx_description
1 polymer ?
#
loop_
_entity_poly.entity_id
_entity_poly.type
_entity_poly.pdbx_seq_one_letter_code
_entity_poly.pdbx_strand_id
1 'polypeptide(L)'
;MSRELNHSPEKVWQWLIDPDKLRQWSPAIPDRPLDSVGAAQVQETPADPILDGEVLTVDPPHELIHRWGPDDTLRWRIESTEKGCRLTLEHSMSDRGNASGNAGGWHICLDTLTLAVDGTPRGRVVGLDAMTHDWQNLNDRYARMLG
;
A
#
# COMPACT_ATOMS: atom_id res chain seq x y z
N MET A 1 8.60 4.74 -1.49
CA MET A 1 8.46 4.35 -2.92
C MET A 1 7.45 5.29 -3.57
N SER A 2 7.57 5.60 -4.87
CA SER A 2 6.57 6.43 -5.55
C SER A 2 6.11 5.84 -6.90
N ARG A 3 4.95 6.27 -7.37
CA ARG A 3 4.34 5.92 -8.66
C ARG A 3 3.72 7.17 -9.30
N GLU A 4 3.96 7.36 -10.60
CA GLU A 4 3.24 8.35 -11.40
C GLU A 4 1.95 7.73 -11.92
N LEU A 5 0.83 8.41 -11.70
CA LEU A 5 -0.49 7.97 -12.13
C LEU A 5 -1.12 9.06 -13.00
N ASN A 6 -1.63 8.69 -14.18
CA ASN A 6 -2.28 9.63 -15.11
C ASN A 6 -3.75 9.89 -14.74
N HIS A 7 -4.04 9.98 -13.44
CA HIS A 7 -5.38 10.16 -12.89
C HIS A 7 -5.37 11.30 -11.87
N SER A 8 -6.56 11.84 -11.56
CA SER A 8 -6.67 12.90 -10.58
C SER A 8 -6.37 12.37 -9.16
N PRO A 9 -5.85 13.22 -8.25
CA PRO A 9 -5.63 12.85 -6.86
C PRO A 9 -6.88 12.27 -6.18
N GLU A 10 -8.06 12.82 -6.47
CA GLU A 10 -9.33 12.39 -5.88
C GLU A 10 -9.70 10.97 -6.30
N LYS A 11 -9.42 10.61 -7.56
CA LYS A 11 -9.64 9.25 -8.04
C LYS A 11 -8.70 8.28 -7.33
N VAL A 12 -7.41 8.61 -7.25
CA VAL A 12 -6.39 7.76 -6.60
C VAL A 12 -6.66 7.64 -5.10
N TRP A 13 -7.10 8.71 -4.44
CA TRP A 13 -7.45 8.73 -3.03
C TRP A 13 -8.45 7.64 -2.65
N GLN A 14 -9.49 7.43 -3.48
CA GLN A 14 -10.47 6.36 -3.24
C GLN A 14 -9.83 4.98 -3.19
N TRP A 15 -8.74 4.74 -3.93
CA TRP A 15 -8.03 3.46 -3.90
C TRP A 15 -7.21 3.22 -2.63
N LEU A 16 -6.99 4.26 -1.81
CA LEU A 16 -6.29 4.18 -0.53
C LEU A 16 -7.24 4.01 0.67
N ILE A 17 -8.48 4.52 0.57
CA ILE A 17 -9.41 4.55 1.70
C ILE A 17 -10.58 3.57 1.60
N ASP A 18 -10.97 3.15 0.38
CA ASP A 18 -12.13 2.29 0.16
C ASP A 18 -11.74 0.80 0.28
N PRO A 19 -12.30 0.04 1.24
CA PRO A 19 -12.00 -1.39 1.41
C PRO A 19 -12.24 -2.21 0.15
N ASP A 20 -13.27 -1.91 -0.65
CA ASP A 20 -13.59 -2.68 -1.85
C ASP A 20 -12.59 -2.44 -2.99
N LYS A 21 -11.93 -1.28 -2.99
CA LYS A 21 -10.82 -0.98 -3.91
C LYS A 21 -9.52 -1.57 -3.39
N LEU A 22 -9.25 -1.45 -2.09
CA LEU A 22 -8.09 -2.08 -1.44
C LEU A 22 -8.09 -3.61 -1.67
N ARG A 23 -9.27 -4.26 -1.72
CA ARG A 23 -9.41 -5.69 -2.06
C ARG A 23 -8.84 -6.09 -3.42
N GLN A 24 -8.55 -5.15 -4.29
CA GLN A 24 -8.04 -5.43 -5.64
C GLN A 24 -6.51 -5.35 -5.73
N TRP A 25 -5.82 -4.77 -4.75
CA TRP A 25 -4.37 -4.51 -4.83
C TRP A 25 -3.61 -4.54 -3.50
N SER A 26 -4.26 -4.20 -2.39
CA SER A 26 -3.61 -3.95 -1.10
C SER A 26 -3.15 -5.25 -0.44
N PRO A 27 -1.99 -5.24 0.25
CA PRO A 27 -1.53 -6.39 1.03
C PRO A 27 -2.46 -6.73 2.19
N ALA A 28 -3.16 -5.77 2.79
CA ALA A 28 -4.15 -6.00 3.83
C ALA A 28 -5.42 -5.18 3.60
N ILE A 29 -6.55 -5.68 4.09
CA ILE A 29 -7.87 -5.07 3.91
C ILE A 29 -8.37 -4.56 5.26
N PRO A 30 -8.75 -3.28 5.38
CA PRO A 30 -9.34 -2.75 6.60
C PRO A 30 -10.80 -3.19 6.76
N ASP A 31 -11.25 -3.25 8.02
CA ASP A 31 -12.63 -3.54 8.41
C ASP A 31 -13.61 -2.37 8.12
N ARG A 32 -13.07 -1.17 7.92
CA ARG A 32 -13.81 0.05 7.57
C ARG A 32 -13.04 0.91 6.58
N PRO A 33 -13.69 1.90 5.94
CA PRO A 33 -12.98 2.92 5.19
C PRO A 33 -11.98 3.71 6.07
N LEU A 34 -10.82 4.04 5.50
CA LEU A 34 -9.75 4.79 6.18
C LEU A 34 -9.90 6.32 5.99
N ASP A 35 -11.13 6.80 5.85
CA ASP A 35 -11.49 8.20 5.56
C ASP A 35 -11.60 9.09 6.81
N SER A 36 -11.37 8.51 7.99
CA SER A 36 -11.53 9.16 9.29
C SER A 36 -10.55 8.58 10.32
N VAL A 37 -10.02 9.47 11.17
CA VAL A 37 -9.10 9.15 12.26
C VAL A 37 -9.78 8.21 13.28
N GLY A 38 -9.00 7.27 13.81
CA GLY A 38 -9.42 6.35 14.87
C GLY A 38 -9.11 4.89 14.57
N ALA A 39 -9.51 4.01 15.48
CA ALA A 39 -9.24 2.58 15.40
C ALA A 39 -9.76 1.98 14.08
N ALA A 40 -8.92 1.17 13.45
CA ALA A 40 -9.26 0.32 12.30
C ALA A 40 -8.48 -0.98 12.47
N GLN A 41 -9.01 -2.05 11.90
CA GLN A 41 -8.40 -3.37 11.94
C GLN A 41 -8.09 -3.81 10.52
N VAL A 42 -6.87 -4.25 10.26
CA VAL A 42 -6.46 -4.70 8.92
C VAL A 42 -6.11 -6.19 8.95
N GLN A 43 -6.46 -6.89 7.87
CA GLN A 43 -6.19 -8.33 7.75
C GLN A 43 -5.69 -8.67 6.34
N GLU A 44 -4.61 -9.45 6.26
CA GLU A 44 -4.06 -9.92 4.99
C GLU A 44 -4.93 -11.01 4.38
N THR A 45 -5.10 -12.15 5.05
CA THR A 45 -6.06 -13.18 4.65
C THR A 45 -6.93 -13.59 5.83
N PRO A 46 -8.09 -14.22 5.60
CA PRO A 46 -8.92 -14.73 6.70
C PRO A 46 -8.20 -15.72 7.64
N ALA A 47 -7.08 -16.30 7.21
CA ALA A 47 -6.25 -17.19 8.01
C ALA A 47 -5.17 -16.46 8.84
N ASP A 48 -4.91 -15.18 8.54
CA ASP A 48 -3.88 -14.38 9.20
C ASP A 48 -4.44 -13.63 10.42
N PRO A 49 -3.58 -13.28 11.39
CA PRO A 49 -3.99 -12.44 12.52
C PRO A 49 -4.47 -11.07 12.03
N ILE A 50 -5.40 -10.50 12.79
CA ILE A 50 -5.81 -9.10 12.63
C ILE A 50 -4.70 -8.20 13.19
N LEU A 51 -4.33 -7.18 12.44
CA LEU A 51 -3.33 -6.19 12.80
C LEU A 51 -3.99 -4.86 13.14
N ASP A 52 -3.33 -4.08 14.01
CA ASP A 52 -3.72 -2.70 14.27
C ASP A 52 -3.50 -1.85 13.01
N GLY A 53 -4.58 -1.26 12.51
CA GLY A 53 -4.60 -0.38 11.36
C GLY A 53 -5.03 1.05 11.71
N GLU A 54 -4.97 1.45 13.00
CA GLU A 54 -5.43 2.76 13.47
C GLU A 54 -5.01 3.90 12.53
N VAL A 55 -6.01 4.67 12.11
CA VAL A 55 -5.82 5.85 11.27
C VAL A 55 -5.42 7.02 12.15
N LEU A 56 -4.23 7.56 11.90
CA LEU A 56 -3.63 8.64 12.68
C LEU A 56 -3.91 10.01 12.07
N THR A 57 -3.85 10.10 10.74
CA THR A 57 -4.08 11.34 9.98
C THR A 57 -4.86 11.05 8.71
N VAL A 58 -5.84 11.89 8.41
CA VAL A 58 -6.55 11.91 7.13
C VAL A 58 -6.68 13.35 6.66
N ASP A 59 -6.08 13.65 5.51
CA ASP A 59 -6.17 14.94 4.83
C ASP A 59 -6.49 14.70 3.34
N PRO A 60 -7.77 14.52 2.98
CA PRO A 60 -8.14 14.18 1.60
C PRO A 60 -7.90 15.35 0.63
N PRO A 61 -7.41 15.10 -0.60
CA PRO A 61 -6.89 13.84 -1.13
C PRO A 61 -5.36 13.69 -0.97
N HIS A 62 -4.73 14.45 -0.08
CA HIS A 62 -3.29 14.66 -0.05
C HIS A 62 -2.50 13.69 0.83
N GLU A 63 -3.01 13.32 2.00
CA GLU A 63 -2.23 12.54 2.97
C GLU A 63 -3.08 11.60 3.83
N LEU A 64 -2.63 10.35 3.94
CA LEU A 64 -3.18 9.34 4.85
C LEU A 64 -2.04 8.75 5.67
N ILE A 65 -2.16 8.73 7.00
CA ILE A 65 -1.22 8.05 7.89
C ILE A 65 -1.99 7.05 8.74
N HIS A 66 -1.55 5.80 8.72
CA HIS A 66 -2.16 4.74 9.52
C HIS A 66 -1.13 3.73 10.01
N ARG A 67 -1.46 2.99 11.07
CA ARG A 67 -0.62 1.91 11.59
C ARG A 67 -0.59 0.70 10.66
N TRP A 68 0.49 -0.06 10.79
CA TRP A 68 0.69 -1.35 10.13
C TRP A 68 1.17 -2.38 11.15
N GLY A 69 0.25 -2.84 12.00
CA GLY A 69 0.63 -3.61 13.18
C GLY A 69 1.12 -2.70 14.32
N PRO A 70 1.78 -3.27 15.35
CA PRO A 70 1.99 -2.57 16.62
C PRO A 70 2.98 -1.40 16.54
N ASP A 71 4.03 -1.52 15.74
CA ASP A 71 5.19 -0.63 15.82
C ASP A 71 5.50 0.12 14.50
N ASP A 72 4.78 -0.21 13.42
CA ASP A 72 5.04 0.34 12.09
C ASP A 72 3.94 1.31 11.66
N THR A 73 4.31 2.24 10.78
CA THR A 73 3.38 3.24 10.22
C THR A 73 3.56 3.36 8.72
N LEU A 74 2.44 3.49 8.01
CA LEU A 74 2.41 3.79 6.59
C LEU A 74 1.90 5.21 6.40
N ARG A 75 2.64 5.97 5.61
CA ARG A 75 2.26 7.30 5.16
C ARG A 75 2.12 7.30 3.66
N TRP A 76 0.93 7.66 3.21
CA TRP A 76 0.57 7.84 1.82
C TRP A 76 0.48 9.32 1.53
N ARG A 77 1.05 9.74 0.41
CA ARG A 77 0.98 11.12 -0.08
C ARG A 77 0.60 11.15 -1.54
N ILE A 78 -0.29 12.08 -1.89
CA ILE A 78 -0.68 12.33 -3.27
C ILE A 78 -0.41 13.78 -3.61
N GLU A 79 0.46 13.97 -4.61
CA GLU A 79 0.84 15.29 -5.12
C GLU A 79 0.35 15.42 -6.57
N SER A 80 -0.38 16.50 -6.88
CA SER A 80 -0.80 16.77 -8.26
C SER A 80 0.40 17.02 -9.16
N THR A 81 0.33 16.51 -10.39
CA THR A 81 1.33 16.75 -11.45
C THR A 81 0.62 17.25 -12.70
N GLU A 82 1.37 17.70 -13.71
CA GLU A 82 0.79 18.16 -14.99
C GLU A 82 -0.06 17.11 -15.71
N LYS A 83 0.23 15.82 -15.49
CA LYS A 83 -0.41 14.69 -16.19
C LYS A 83 -1.38 13.89 -15.33
N GLY A 84 -1.46 14.19 -14.02
CA GLY A 84 -2.24 13.43 -13.06
C GLY A 84 -1.74 13.67 -11.64
N CYS A 85 -1.19 12.63 -11.00
CA CYS A 85 -0.62 12.74 -9.66
C CYS A 85 0.55 11.78 -9.42
N ARG A 86 1.35 12.10 -8.41
CA ARG A 86 2.38 11.23 -7.85
C ARG A 86 1.86 10.66 -6.54
N LEU A 87 1.79 9.34 -6.44
CA LEU A 87 1.53 8.63 -5.20
C LEU A 87 2.88 8.26 -4.56
N THR A 88 3.08 8.61 -3.30
CA THR A 88 4.26 8.26 -2.52
C THR A 88 3.85 7.46 -1.30
N LEU A 89 4.48 6.30 -1.11
CA LEU A 89 4.39 5.44 0.07
C LEU A 89 5.67 5.54 0.89
N GLU A 90 5.54 5.88 2.16
CA GLU A 90 6.59 5.82 3.16
C GLU A 90 6.20 4.79 4.23
N HIS A 91 7.03 3.77 4.41
CA HIS A 91 6.87 2.78 5.48
C HIS A 91 7.94 3.05 6.53
N SER A 92 7.51 3.52 7.70
CA SER A 92 8.34 3.66 8.88
C SER A 92 8.29 2.36 9.67
N MET A 93 9.41 1.64 9.70
CA MET A 93 9.58 0.39 10.42
C MET A 93 10.40 0.60 11.69
N SER A 94 9.95 -0.01 12.79
CA SER A 94 10.71 -0.04 14.05
C SER A 94 11.86 -1.05 14.01
N ASP A 95 11.69 -2.18 13.32
CA ASP A 95 12.71 -3.19 13.05
C ASP A 95 13.05 -3.26 11.55
N ARG A 96 14.35 -3.14 11.24
CA ARG A 96 14.86 -3.17 9.86
C ARG A 96 15.10 -4.59 9.34
N GLY A 97 15.00 -5.62 10.18
CA GLY A 97 15.32 -7.00 9.84
C GLY A 97 14.53 -7.57 8.66
N ASN A 98 13.34 -7.03 8.37
CA ASN A 98 12.47 -7.48 7.28
C ASN A 98 12.22 -6.38 6.21
N ALA A 99 13.02 -5.31 6.20
CA ALA A 99 12.81 -4.16 5.33
C ALA A 99 12.89 -4.48 3.83
N SER A 100 13.74 -5.43 3.43
CA SER A 100 13.89 -5.85 2.03
C SER A 100 12.70 -6.65 1.52
N GLY A 101 12.17 -7.58 2.33
CA GLY A 101 10.98 -8.36 2.01
C GLY A 101 9.73 -7.47 1.88
N ASN A 102 9.56 -6.54 2.82
CA ASN A 102 8.48 -5.56 2.80
C ASN A 102 8.57 -4.64 1.56
N ALA A 103 9.77 -4.17 1.21
CA ALA A 103 9.96 -3.35 0.01
C ALA A 103 9.60 -4.09 -1.29
N GLY A 104 9.94 -5.39 -1.39
CA GLY A 104 9.55 -6.24 -2.50
C GLY A 104 8.03 -6.45 -2.60
N GLY A 105 7.37 -6.72 -1.48
CA GLY A 105 5.90 -6.86 -1.42
C GLY A 105 5.17 -5.59 -1.83
N TRP A 106 5.58 -4.43 -1.30
CA TRP A 106 5.00 -3.14 -1.65
C TRP A 106 5.19 -2.79 -3.13
N HIS A 107 6.30 -3.18 -3.74
CA HIS A 107 6.53 -2.96 -5.17
C HIS A 107 5.44 -3.62 -6.03
N ILE A 108 5.16 -4.90 -5.75
CA ILE A 108 4.14 -5.68 -6.47
C ILE A 108 2.75 -5.11 -6.21
N CYS A 109 2.44 -4.74 -4.97
CA CYS A 109 1.16 -4.15 -4.61
C CYS A 109 0.93 -2.81 -5.34
N LEU A 110 1.95 -1.95 -5.42
CA LEU A 110 1.86 -0.65 -6.11
C LEU A 110 1.72 -0.78 -7.63
N ASP A 111 2.32 -1.81 -8.23
CA ASP A 111 2.13 -2.10 -9.66
C ASP A 111 0.70 -2.60 -9.92
N THR A 112 0.17 -3.44 -9.02
CA THR A 112 -1.23 -3.90 -9.07
C THR A 112 -2.20 -2.73 -8.89
N LEU A 113 -1.91 -1.81 -7.97
CA LEU A 113 -2.67 -0.57 -7.79
C LEU A 113 -2.70 0.26 -9.08
N THR A 114 -1.55 0.44 -9.73
CA THR A 114 -1.45 1.22 -10.97
C THR A 114 -2.38 0.65 -12.04
N LEU A 115 -2.35 -0.68 -12.25
CA LEU A 115 -3.23 -1.36 -13.19
C LEU A 115 -4.71 -1.25 -12.83
N ALA A 116 -5.03 -1.32 -11.53
CA ALA A 116 -6.40 -1.22 -11.04
C ALA A 116 -6.97 0.21 -11.22
N VAL A 117 -6.19 1.24 -10.93
CA VAL A 117 -6.55 2.66 -11.15
C VAL A 117 -6.76 2.95 -12.63
N ASP A 118 -5.95 2.35 -13.51
CA ASP A 118 -6.08 2.41 -14.98
C ASP A 118 -7.32 1.66 -15.52
N GLY A 119 -8.06 0.94 -14.67
CA GLY A 119 -9.27 0.22 -15.06
C GLY A 119 -8.99 -1.17 -15.64
N THR A 120 -7.79 -1.70 -15.44
CA THR A 120 -7.38 -3.05 -15.85
C THR A 120 -6.97 -3.92 -14.66
N PRO A 121 -7.85 -4.11 -13.65
CA PRO A 121 -7.50 -4.85 -12.45
C PRO A 121 -7.15 -6.30 -12.79
N ARG A 122 -5.98 -6.77 -12.34
CA ARG A 122 -5.53 -8.17 -12.50
C ARG A 122 -5.87 -9.06 -11.29
N GLY A 123 -6.47 -8.48 -10.26
CA GLY A 123 -6.74 -9.14 -8.99
C GLY A 123 -5.59 -8.99 -8.00
N ARG A 124 -5.91 -9.16 -6.71
CA ARG A 124 -5.00 -9.00 -5.59
C ARG A 124 -3.97 -10.14 -5.57
N VAL A 125 -2.68 -9.79 -5.51
CA VAL A 125 -1.57 -10.74 -5.40
C VAL A 125 -1.13 -10.82 -3.94
N VAL A 126 -1.42 -11.95 -3.27
CA VAL A 126 -1.03 -12.20 -1.86
C VAL A 126 -0.51 -13.63 -1.69
N GLY A 127 0.35 -13.85 -0.68
CA GLY A 127 0.89 -15.17 -0.36
C GLY A 127 1.77 -15.77 -1.47
N LEU A 128 1.58 -17.06 -1.76
CA LEU A 128 2.39 -17.83 -2.73
C LEU A 128 2.31 -17.30 -4.18
N ASP A 129 1.27 -16.54 -4.53
CA ASP A 129 1.16 -15.94 -5.87
C ASP A 129 2.18 -14.81 -6.08
N ALA A 130 2.61 -14.12 -5.02
CA ALA A 130 3.69 -13.12 -5.09
C ALA A 130 5.04 -13.76 -5.48
N MET A 131 5.27 -15.04 -5.14
CA MET A 131 6.48 -15.77 -5.50
C MET A 131 6.58 -16.10 -7.01
N THR A 132 5.46 -16.02 -7.76
CA THR A 132 5.46 -16.26 -9.21
C THR A 132 5.70 -14.99 -10.03
N HIS A 133 5.65 -13.80 -9.41
CA HIS A 133 5.87 -12.51 -10.06
C HIS A 133 7.18 -11.87 -9.60
N ASP A 134 8.31 -12.36 -10.13
CA ASP A 134 9.65 -11.73 -10.11
C ASP A 134 10.18 -11.23 -8.74
N TRP A 135 9.58 -11.70 -7.65
CA TRP A 135 9.85 -11.25 -6.28
C TRP A 135 11.31 -11.47 -5.89
N GLN A 136 11.92 -12.55 -6.36
CA GLN A 136 13.31 -12.89 -6.05
C GLN A 136 14.30 -11.88 -6.66
N ASN A 137 14.07 -11.44 -7.90
CA ASN A 137 14.88 -10.41 -8.55
C ASN A 137 14.70 -9.03 -7.90
N LEU A 138 13.49 -8.70 -7.47
CA LEU A 138 13.20 -7.46 -6.74
C LEU A 138 13.84 -7.44 -5.35
N ASN A 139 13.74 -8.54 -4.61
CA ASN A 139 14.35 -8.70 -3.29
C ASN A 139 15.88 -8.54 -3.37
N ASP A 140 16.53 -9.18 -4.35
CA ASP A 140 17.98 -9.07 -4.57
C ASP A 140 18.42 -7.66 -4.99
N ARG A 141 17.54 -6.91 -5.67
CA ARG A 141 17.82 -5.51 -6.04
C ARG A 141 17.73 -4.57 -4.85
N TYR A 142 16.75 -4.75 -3.96
CA TYR A 142 16.62 -3.91 -2.76
C TYR A 142 17.63 -4.28 -1.67
N ALA A 143 17.98 -5.56 -1.52
CA ALA A 143 19.04 -6.00 -0.61
C ALA A 143 20.40 -5.36 -0.92
N ARG A 144 20.69 -5.12 -2.21
CA ARG A 144 21.91 -4.41 -2.64
C ARG A 144 21.85 -2.88 -2.46
N MET A 145 20.65 -2.32 -2.31
CA MET A 145 20.45 -0.86 -2.20
C MET A 145 20.38 -0.40 -0.75
N LEU A 146 20.04 -1.31 0.16
CA LEU A 146 19.88 -1.08 1.60
C LEU A 146 21.01 -1.72 2.45
N GLY A 147 21.95 -2.42 1.80
CA GLY A 147 23.15 -3.01 2.41
C GLY A 147 24.37 -2.11 2.26
#